data_AF-A0A379CFG7-F1
#
_entry.id   AF-A0A379CFG7-F1
#
_cell.length_a   1.000
_cell.length_b   1.000
_cell.length_c   1.000
_cell.angle_alpha   90.00
_cell.angle_beta   90.00
_cell.angle_gamma   90.00
#
_symmetry.space_group_name_H-M   'P 1'
#
loop_
_entity.id
_entity.type
_entity.pdbx_description
1 polymer ?
#
loop_
_entity_poly.entity_id
_entity_poly.type
_entity_poly.pdbx_seq_one_letter_code
_entity_poly.pdbx_strand_id
1 'polypeptide(L)'
;MSNNNYDNFINRLEEYASKPDNTVFADCDIKGMSNFYKDDKASKVWWVERLDSVGEFLFSFDRKKIYNLFSDYPHNLSKDEVEIFDKENPEWVEFFKYRKK
;
A
#
# COMPACT_ATOMS: atom_id res chain seq x y z
N MET A 1 -35.56 6.96 17.76
CA MET A 1 -35.13 5.96 16.76
C MET A 1 -33.87 5.31 17.30
N SER A 2 -33.91 3.99 17.51
CA SER A 2 -32.79 3.24 18.10
C SER A 2 -31.59 3.31 17.17
N ASN A 3 -30.51 3.96 17.60
CA ASN A 3 -29.27 4.03 16.83
C ASN A 3 -28.54 2.69 17.01
N ASN A 4 -28.97 1.67 16.25
CA ASN A 4 -28.41 0.33 16.35
C ASN A 4 -27.05 0.28 15.64
N ASN A 5 -26.04 -0.31 16.29
CA ASN A 5 -24.67 -0.42 15.76
C ASN A 5 -24.59 -1.03 14.34
N TYR A 6 -25.57 -1.84 13.95
CA TYR A 6 -25.65 -2.42 12.61
C TYR A 6 -25.93 -1.38 11.52
N ASP A 7 -26.82 -0.42 11.78
CA ASP A 7 -27.15 0.63 10.81
C ASP A 7 -25.92 1.51 10.55
N ASN A 8 -25.14 1.79 11.60
CA ASN A 8 -23.86 2.50 11.47
C ASN A 8 -22.82 1.71 10.65
N PHE A 9 -22.76 0.38 10.81
CA PHE A 9 -21.86 -0.47 10.04
C PHE A 9 -22.25 -0.52 8.56
N ILE A 10 -23.53 -0.72 8.25
CA ILE A 10 -24.03 -0.75 6.87
C ILE A 10 -23.83 0.59 6.19
N ASN A 11 -24.18 1.71 6.82
CA ASN A 11 -23.97 3.04 6.26
C ASN A 11 -22.49 3.28 5.94
N ARG A 12 -21.58 2.84 6.82
CA ARG A 12 -20.13 2.95 6.58
C ARG A 12 -19.68 2.07 5.42
N LEU A 13 -20.19 0.84 5.29
CA LEU A 13 -19.89 -0.02 4.15
C LEU A 13 -20.42 0.57 2.84
N GLU A 14 -21.64 1.10 2.82
CA GLU A 14 -22.21 1.77 1.65
C GLU A 14 -21.41 2.99 1.24
N GLU A 15 -20.95 3.80 2.21
CA GLU A 15 -20.06 4.93 1.95
C GLU A 15 -18.72 4.45 1.35
N TYR A 16 -18.11 3.38 1.87
CA TYR A 16 -16.87 2.85 1.29
C TYR A 16 -17.07 2.25 -0.10
N ALA A 17 -18.13 1.47 -0.31
CA ALA A 17 -18.42 0.81 -1.57
C ALA A 17 -18.83 1.79 -2.69
N SER A 18 -19.34 2.97 -2.31
CA SER A 18 -19.72 4.03 -3.26
C SER A 18 -18.55 4.96 -3.64
N LYS A 19 -17.39 4.84 -2.98
CA LYS A 19 -16.20 5.62 -3.37
C LYS A 19 -15.71 5.18 -4.75
N PRO A 20 -15.35 6.13 -5.62
CA PRO A 20 -14.81 5.78 -6.93
C PRO A 20 -13.51 4.99 -6.76
N ASP A 21 -13.43 3.86 -7.45
CA ASP A 21 -12.18 3.11 -7.56
C ASP A 21 -11.21 3.88 -8.46
N ASN A 22 -10.20 4.48 -7.85
CA ASN A 22 -9.15 5.23 -8.54
C ASN A 22 -7.89 4.39 -8.76
N THR A 23 -7.96 3.08 -8.51
CA THR A 23 -6.82 2.18 -8.63
C THR A 23 -6.24 2.24 -10.04
N VAL A 24 -4.93 2.47 -10.10
CA VAL A 24 -4.17 2.50 -11.34
C VAL A 24 -3.34 1.25 -11.42
N PHE A 25 -3.50 0.50 -12.51
CA PHE A 25 -2.70 -0.68 -12.79
C PHE A 25 -1.60 -0.39 -13.82
N ALA A 26 -0.50 -1.12 -13.72
CA ALA A 26 0.55 -1.16 -14.73
C ALA A 26 1.10 -2.59 -14.84
N ASP A 27 1.43 -3.01 -16.06
CA ASP A 27 1.91 -4.37 -16.31
C ASP A 27 3.22 -4.66 -15.58
N CYS A 28 3.36 -5.90 -15.11
CA CYS A 28 4.58 -6.43 -14.51
C CYS A 28 5.08 -7.62 -15.32
N ASP A 29 6.25 -7.47 -15.96
CA ASP A 29 6.84 -8.51 -16.79
C ASP A 29 7.57 -9.60 -15.98
N ILE A 30 7.56 -9.51 -14.64
CA ILE A 30 8.24 -10.45 -13.75
C ILE A 30 7.35 -11.66 -13.52
N LYS A 31 7.79 -12.83 -14.00
CA LYS A 31 7.06 -14.09 -13.82
C LYS A 31 6.81 -14.39 -12.33
N GLY A 32 5.57 -14.73 -12.01
CA GLY A 32 5.14 -15.07 -10.64
C GLY A 32 4.75 -13.86 -9.80
N MET A 33 4.73 -12.65 -10.38
CA MET A 33 4.21 -11.45 -9.75
C MET A 33 2.88 -11.00 -10.35
N SER A 34 2.08 -10.30 -9.54
CA SER A 34 0.92 -9.56 -10.02
C SER A 34 1.35 -8.36 -10.86
N ASN A 35 0.38 -7.73 -11.53
CA ASN A 35 0.58 -6.38 -12.04
C ASN A 35 0.84 -5.39 -10.89
N PHE A 36 1.55 -4.31 -11.20
CA PHE A 36 1.71 -3.20 -10.27
C PHE A 36 0.39 -2.46 -10.11
N TYR A 37 0.09 -2.00 -8.90
CA TYR A 37 -1.08 -1.19 -8.64
C TYR A 37 -0.81 -0.09 -7.61
N LYS A 38 -1.66 0.94 -7.60
CA LYS A 38 -1.67 2.00 -6.60
C LYS A 38 -3.05 2.64 -6.52
N ASP A 39 -3.42 3.14 -5.35
CA ASP A 39 -4.80 3.59 -5.08
C ASP A 39 -5.12 4.96 -5.69
N ASP A 40 -4.10 5.77 -6.05
CA ASP A 40 -4.27 7.08 -6.66
C ASP A 40 -3.21 7.36 -7.74
N LYS A 41 -3.59 8.10 -8.80
CA LYS A 41 -2.69 8.52 -9.89
C LYS A 41 -1.51 9.36 -9.40
N ALA A 42 -1.70 10.17 -8.37
CA ALA A 42 -0.68 11.02 -7.76
C ALA A 42 0.32 10.22 -6.92
N SER A 43 -0.08 9.06 -6.37
CA SER A 43 0.79 8.21 -5.55
C SER A 43 2.03 7.78 -6.33
N LYS A 44 3.16 7.73 -5.64
CA LYS A 44 4.46 7.33 -6.16
C LYS A 44 4.79 5.89 -5.81
N VAL A 45 4.25 5.38 -4.71
CA VAL A 45 4.41 3.99 -4.31
C VAL A 45 3.49 3.09 -5.15
N TRP A 46 4.08 2.10 -5.81
CA TRP A 46 3.38 1.00 -6.47
C TRP A 46 3.48 -0.25 -5.61
N TRP A 47 2.37 -0.93 -5.40
CA TRP A 47 2.31 -2.23 -4.75
C TRP A 47 2.36 -3.35 -5.80
N VAL A 48 2.88 -4.49 -5.39
CA VAL A 48 2.94 -5.71 -6.20
C VAL A 48 2.89 -6.91 -5.28
N GLU A 49 2.34 -8.02 -5.76
CA GLU A 49 2.26 -9.25 -4.99
C GLU A 49 3.05 -10.35 -5.67
N ARG A 50 3.65 -11.23 -4.87
CA ARG A 50 4.21 -12.48 -5.35
C ARG A 50 3.12 -13.56 -5.22
N LEU A 51 2.74 -14.16 -6.34
CA LEU A 51 1.56 -15.04 -6.43
C LEU A 51 1.74 -16.42 -5.78
N ASP A 52 2.99 -16.83 -5.52
CA ASP A 52 3.35 -18.10 -4.89
C ASP A 52 3.78 -17.96 -3.42
N SER A 53 3.56 -16.80 -2.81
CA SER A 53 4.03 -16.46 -1.46
C SER A 53 2.95 -15.80 -0.62
N VAL A 54 3.05 -15.95 0.70
CA VAL A 54 2.12 -15.38 1.68
C VAL A 54 2.91 -14.61 2.73
N GLY A 55 2.44 -13.42 3.08
CA GLY A 55 3.03 -12.58 4.13
C GLY A 55 4.11 -11.60 3.66
N GLU A 56 4.44 -11.61 2.36
CA GLU A 56 5.25 -10.55 1.76
C GLU A 56 4.40 -9.32 1.45
N PHE A 57 4.88 -8.15 1.82
CA PHE A 57 4.33 -6.86 1.39
C PHE A 57 5.37 -6.20 0.51
N LEU A 58 5.14 -6.19 -0.81
CA LEU A 58 6.12 -5.74 -1.78
C LEU A 58 5.69 -4.42 -2.42
N PHE A 59 6.65 -3.52 -2.63
CA PHE A 59 6.40 -2.22 -3.24
C PHE A 59 7.58 -1.74 -4.08
N SER A 60 7.34 -0.74 -4.93
CA SER A 60 8.32 -0.15 -5.83
C SER A 60 7.99 1.32 -6.11
N PHE A 61 9.00 2.15 -6.36
CA PHE A 61 8.81 3.54 -6.80
C PHE A 61 8.89 3.68 -8.33
N ASP A 62 9.62 2.78 -9.00
CA ASP A 62 9.93 2.85 -10.42
C ASP A 62 9.42 1.66 -11.24
N ARG A 63 8.75 0.69 -10.58
CA ARG A 63 8.29 -0.59 -11.13
C ARG A 63 9.42 -1.49 -11.64
N LYS A 64 10.66 -1.26 -11.19
CA LYS A 64 11.84 -2.08 -11.52
C LYS A 64 12.47 -2.64 -10.27
N LYS A 65 12.78 -1.78 -9.29
CA LYS A 65 13.32 -2.20 -8.00
C LYS A 65 12.17 -2.48 -7.05
N ILE A 66 12.10 -3.72 -6.57
CA ILE A 66 11.06 -4.17 -5.63
C ILE A 66 11.68 -4.29 -4.25
N TYR A 67 11.00 -3.69 -3.28
CA TYR A 67 11.32 -3.74 -1.86
C TYR A 67 10.30 -4.60 -1.14
N ASN A 68 10.73 -5.26 -0.06
CA ASN A 68 9.88 -5.89 0.92
C ASN A 68 9.72 -4.97 2.14
N LEU A 69 8.50 -4.56 2.45
CA LEU A 69 8.16 -3.66 3.56
C LEU A 69 8.79 -4.08 4.90
N PHE A 70 8.75 -5.37 5.23
CA PHE A 70 9.24 -5.83 6.52
C PHE A 70 10.76 -5.90 6.59
N SER A 71 11.42 -6.23 5.48
CA SER A 71 12.87 -6.47 5.43
C SER A 71 13.67 -5.23 5.05
N ASP A 72 13.14 -4.41 4.16
CA ASP A 72 13.87 -3.30 3.55
C ASP A 72 13.55 -1.94 4.17
N TYR A 73 12.30 -1.70 4.58
CA TYR A 73 11.91 -0.40 5.12
C TYR A 73 12.31 -0.23 6.60
N PRO A 74 12.91 0.90 7.00
CA PRO A 74 13.36 2.02 6.17
C PRO A 74 14.82 1.89 5.67
N HIS A 75 15.58 0.94 6.19
CA HIS A 75 17.05 0.95 6.16
C HIS A 75 17.69 0.73 4.77
N ASN A 76 17.00 0.06 3.85
CA ASN A 76 17.51 -0.26 2.51
C ASN A 76 16.99 0.71 1.44
N LEU A 77 16.22 1.71 1.84
CA LEU A 77 15.74 2.79 0.97
C LEU A 77 16.69 3.99 1.05
N SER A 78 16.76 4.76 -0.04
CA SER A 78 17.38 6.08 0.00
C SER A 78 16.55 7.06 0.84
N LYS A 79 17.17 8.17 1.26
CA LYS A 79 16.48 9.20 2.05
C LYS A 79 15.23 9.73 1.32
N ASP A 80 15.35 10.03 0.04
CA ASP A 80 14.26 10.53 -0.78
C ASP A 80 13.12 9.50 -0.90
N GLU A 81 13.45 8.21 -1.06
CA GLU A 81 12.46 7.13 -1.09
C GLU A 81 11.74 6.96 0.26
N VAL A 82 12.46 7.08 1.38
CA VAL A 82 11.85 7.06 2.71
C VAL A 82 10.88 8.23 2.88
N GLU A 83 11.25 9.44 2.49
CA GLU A 83 10.38 10.62 2.60
C GLU A 83 9.10 10.47 1.75
N ILE A 84 9.21 9.95 0.53
CA ILE A 84 8.05 9.66 -0.33
C ILE A 84 7.16 8.61 0.33
N PHE A 85 7.75 7.49 0.78
CA PHE A 85 6.99 6.41 1.40
C PHE A 85 6.27 6.87 2.66
N ASP A 86 6.97 7.59 3.54
CA ASP A 86 6.45 8.11 4.80
C ASP A 86 5.24 9.01 4.60
N LYS A 87 5.30 9.87 3.59
CA LYS A 87 4.22 10.81 3.25
C LYS A 87 2.97 10.08 2.76
N GLU A 88 3.14 9.02 1.98
CA GLU A 88 2.02 8.27 1.40
C GLU A 88 1.47 7.19 2.35
N ASN A 89 2.27 6.73 3.31
CA ASN A 89 1.95 5.57 4.15
C ASN A 89 2.13 5.85 5.65
N PRO A 90 1.41 6.83 6.23
CA PRO A 90 1.59 7.25 7.62
C PRO A 90 1.32 6.12 8.63
N GLU A 91 0.39 5.21 8.33
CA GLU A 91 0.10 4.05 9.19
C GLU A 91 1.31 3.12 9.34
N TRP A 92 2.04 2.87 8.25
CA TRP A 92 3.26 2.07 8.30
C TRP A 92 4.40 2.78 9.03
N VAL A 93 4.46 4.12 8.93
CA VAL A 93 5.43 4.93 9.71
C VAL A 93 5.17 4.75 11.20
N GLU A 94 3.92 4.88 11.64
CA GLU A 94 3.55 4.73 13.05
C GLU A 94 3.80 3.30 13.53
N PHE A 95 3.43 2.29 12.73
CA PHE A 95 3.67 0.88 13.02
C PHE A 95 5.17 0.57 13.21
N PHE A 96 6.03 1.13 12.36
CA PHE A 96 7.49 0.92 12.40
C PHE A 96 8.28 2.04 13.07
N LYS A 97 7.65 2.88 13.90
CA LYS A 97 8.32 4.04 14.53
C LYS A 97 9.61 3.69 15.29
N TYR A 98 9.73 2.46 15.78
CA TYR A 98 10.91 1.98 16.50
C TYR A 98 12.11 1.65 15.59
N ARG A 99 11.93 1.54 14.27
CA ARG A 99 13.01 1.26 13.30
C ARG A 99 13.83 2.52 12.98
N LYS A 100 13.31 3.72 13.22
CA LYS A 100 13.98 4.99 12.89
C LYS A 100 14.87 5.54 14.02
N LYS A 101 15.43 4.67 14.85
CA LYS A 101 16.31 5.04 15.97
C LYS A 101 17.77 5.16 15.55
#